data_AF-A0A060BTU0-F1
#
_entry.id   AF-A0A060BTU0-F1
#
_cell.length_a   1.000
_cell.length_b   1.000
_cell.length_c   1.000
_cell.angle_alpha   90.00
_cell.angle_beta   90.00
_cell.angle_gamma   90.00
#
_symmetry.space_group_name_H-M   'P 1'
#
loop_
_entity.id
_entity.type
_entity.pdbx_description
1 polymer ?
#
loop_
_entity_poly.entity_id
_entity_poly.type
_entity_poly.pdbx_seq_one_letter_code
_entity_poly.pdbx_strand_id
1 'polypeptide(L)'
;PAAVWAANETGNQQWREAARRHLAQAARYLVREDASTFHTFYMDVHNGQPLRGDTHQGFSNSSCWSRGQAWGIYGFALGYAHTGDAWQPELSRRLAHYFLNRLPDDFICYWDLIFTAEDNQYRDTSAAAIAVCGLAELLKLLPLTDPMRRP
;
A
#
# COMPACT_ATOMS: atom_id res chain seq x y z
N PRO A 1 10.56 4.45 5.58
CA PRO A 1 11.97 4.62 5.14
C PRO A 1 12.76 5.63 5.99
N ALA A 2 12.36 6.92 6.00
CA ALA A 2 13.12 7.98 6.68
C ALA A 2 13.38 7.72 8.17
N ALA A 3 12.38 7.27 8.93
CA ALA A 3 12.56 6.93 10.34
C ALA A 3 13.55 5.76 10.54
N VAL A 4 13.53 4.74 9.69
CA VAL A 4 14.49 3.62 9.80
C VAL A 4 15.90 4.08 9.42
N TRP A 5 16.04 4.93 8.40
CA TRP A 5 17.32 5.56 8.07
C TRP A 5 17.84 6.38 9.26
N ALA A 6 17.02 7.24 9.86
CA ALA A 6 17.40 8.03 11.03
C ALA A 6 17.83 7.15 12.22
N ALA A 7 17.17 6.01 12.43
CA ALA A 7 17.58 5.03 13.44
C ALA A 7 18.98 4.48 13.18
N ASN A 8 19.34 4.23 11.92
CA ASN A 8 20.66 3.73 11.54
C ASN A 8 21.75 4.80 11.71
N GLU A 9 21.48 6.03 11.29
CA GLU A 9 22.44 7.13 11.40
C GLU A 9 22.71 7.55 12.85
N THR A 10 21.66 7.56 13.69
CA THR A 10 21.74 8.08 15.05
C THR A 10 21.91 7.00 16.12
N GLY A 11 21.69 5.73 15.78
CA GLY A 11 21.57 4.63 16.73
C GLY A 11 20.29 4.66 17.58
N ASN A 12 19.42 5.67 17.42
CA ASN A 12 18.20 5.81 18.23
C ASN A 12 17.12 4.81 17.76
N GLN A 13 16.96 3.74 18.53
CA GLN A 13 16.02 2.66 18.25
C GLN A 13 14.54 3.08 18.30
N GLN A 14 14.21 4.21 18.95
CA GLN A 14 12.83 4.70 19.02
C GLN A 14 12.26 4.99 17.62
N TRP A 15 13.10 5.45 16.68
CA TRP A 15 12.68 5.70 15.30
C TRP A 15 12.31 4.42 14.55
N ARG A 16 13.12 3.36 14.72
CA ARG A 16 12.86 2.04 14.12
C ARG A 16 11.57 1.45 14.67
N GLU A 17 11.40 1.52 15.98
CA GLU A 17 10.23 1.00 16.67
C GLU A 17 8.96 1.79 16.29
N ALA A 18 9.03 3.12 16.20
CA ALA A 18 7.92 3.93 15.70
C ALA A 18 7.52 3.55 14.27
N ALA A 19 8.50 3.33 13.37
CA ALA A 19 8.24 2.88 12.01
C ALA A 19 7.56 1.50 11.95
N ARG A 20 8.04 0.53 12.74
CA ARG A 20 7.45 -0.82 12.82
C ARG A 20 6.01 -0.76 13.31
N ARG A 21 5.74 -0.02 14.39
CA ARG A 21 4.36 0.16 14.91
C ARG A 21 3.46 0.84 13.91
N HIS A 22 3.95 1.88 13.22
CA HIS A 22 3.15 2.57 12.22
C HIS A 22 2.75 1.64 11.07
N LEU A 23 3.69 0.85 10.54
CA LEU A 23 3.40 -0.12 9.48
C LEU A 23 2.39 -1.18 9.94
N ALA A 24 2.54 -1.71 11.16
CA ALA A 24 1.59 -2.68 11.71
C ALA A 24 0.17 -2.10 11.87
N GLN A 25 0.05 -0.86 12.35
CA GLN A 25 -1.24 -0.18 12.50
C GLN A 25 -1.86 0.17 11.14
N ALA A 26 -1.04 0.62 10.18
CA ALA A 26 -1.48 0.87 8.81
C ALA A 26 -2.03 -0.42 8.17
N ALA A 27 -1.32 -1.53 8.29
CA ALA A 27 -1.78 -2.84 7.81
C ALA A 27 -3.10 -3.26 8.46
N ARG A 28 -3.26 -3.00 9.76
CA ARG A 28 -4.45 -3.40 10.52
C ARG A 28 -5.70 -2.58 10.17
N TYR A 29 -5.55 -1.27 9.94
CA TYR A 29 -6.69 -0.36 9.88
C TYR A 29 -6.94 0.25 8.50
N LEU A 30 -5.89 0.48 7.69
CA LEU A 30 -6.06 1.02 6.34
C LEU A 30 -6.40 -0.05 5.31
N VAL A 31 -5.93 -1.29 5.50
CA VAL A 31 -6.17 -2.39 4.57
C VAL A 31 -7.47 -3.11 4.94
N ARG A 32 -8.39 -3.21 3.98
CA ARG A 32 -9.66 -3.92 4.11
C ARG A 32 -9.47 -5.42 3.85
N GLU A 33 -10.47 -6.23 4.18
CA GLU A 33 -10.41 -7.69 4.05
C GLU A 33 -10.17 -8.15 2.60
N ASP A 34 -10.76 -7.44 1.63
CA ASP A 34 -10.62 -7.68 0.20
C ASP A 34 -9.30 -7.17 -0.41
N ALA A 35 -8.39 -6.63 0.42
CA ALA A 35 -7.14 -5.99 0.04
C ALA A 35 -7.26 -4.65 -0.70
N SER A 36 -8.44 -4.03 -0.71
CA SER A 36 -8.55 -2.59 -0.99
C SER A 36 -8.05 -1.78 0.20
N THR A 37 -7.70 -0.51 -0.02
CA THR A 37 -7.30 0.40 1.06
C THR A 37 -8.26 1.58 1.25
N PHE A 38 -8.50 1.95 2.50
CA PHE A 38 -8.92 3.31 2.84
C PHE A 38 -7.80 4.30 2.50
N HIS A 39 -8.16 5.56 2.22
CA HIS A 39 -7.15 6.62 2.08
C HIS A 39 -6.67 7.07 3.47
N THR A 40 -7.60 7.30 4.40
CA THR A 40 -7.27 7.74 5.76
C THR A 40 -8.01 6.91 6.80
N PHE A 41 -7.46 6.88 8.02
CA PHE A 41 -8.10 6.23 9.16
C PHE A 41 -7.98 7.12 10.39
N TYR A 42 -9.10 7.34 11.07
CA TYR A 42 -9.16 8.16 12.28
C TYR A 42 -8.98 7.31 13.53
N MET A 43 -8.18 7.84 14.46
CA MET A 43 -7.90 7.26 15.77
C MET A 43 -8.28 8.28 16.85
N ASP A 44 -8.75 7.80 17.99
CA ASP A 44 -8.93 8.63 19.18
C ASP A 44 -7.56 9.00 19.76
N VAL A 45 -7.29 10.30 19.89
CA VAL A 45 -5.98 10.82 20.34
C VAL A 45 -5.73 10.64 21.84
N HIS A 46 -6.76 10.37 22.63
CA HIS A 46 -6.66 10.20 24.07
C HIS A 46 -6.41 8.75 24.46
N ASN A 47 -7.06 7.79 23.79
CA ASN A 47 -6.98 6.37 24.15
C ASN A 47 -6.41 5.47 23.03
N GLY A 48 -6.19 5.99 21.82
CA GLY A 48 -5.63 5.25 20.68
C GLY A 48 -6.58 4.26 20.00
N GLN A 49 -7.87 4.26 20.35
CA GLN A 49 -8.85 3.35 19.76
C GLN A 49 -9.19 3.75 18.31
N PRO A 50 -9.43 2.75 17.43
CA PRO A 50 -9.84 3.01 16.06
C PRO A 50 -11.24 3.61 16.00
N LEU A 51 -11.42 4.63 15.16
CA LEU A 51 -12.73 5.28 14.95
C LEU A 51 -13.36 4.85 13.64
N ARG A 52 -12.78 5.24 12.50
CA ARG A 52 -13.34 4.96 11.17
C ARG A 52 -12.33 5.16 10.05
N GLY A 53 -12.49 4.39 8.98
CA GLY A 53 -11.87 4.67 7.69
C GLY A 53 -12.63 5.76 6.94
N ASP A 54 -11.91 6.54 6.13
CA ASP A 54 -12.46 7.64 5.36
C ASP A 54 -11.70 7.83 4.04
N THR A 55 -12.22 8.70 3.19
CA THR A 55 -11.45 9.23 2.07
C THR A 55 -11.63 10.73 1.89
N HIS A 56 -10.54 11.42 1.57
CA HIS A 56 -10.56 12.83 1.16
C HIS A 56 -10.30 13.02 -0.35
N GLN A 57 -9.90 11.95 -1.04
CA GLN A 57 -9.43 12.02 -2.44
C GLN A 57 -9.96 10.89 -3.32
N GLY A 58 -10.46 9.80 -2.73
CA GLY A 58 -11.15 8.74 -3.44
C GLY A 58 -12.59 9.12 -3.75
N PHE A 59 -13.21 8.37 -4.66
CA PHE A 59 -14.59 8.61 -5.07
C PHE A 59 -15.60 8.47 -3.93
N SER A 60 -15.41 7.49 -3.04
CA SER A 60 -16.23 7.31 -1.84
C SER A 60 -15.49 6.55 -0.75
N ASN A 61 -16.07 6.50 0.46
CA ASN A 61 -15.48 5.78 1.59
C ASN A 61 -15.37 4.26 1.38
N SER A 62 -16.17 3.71 0.45
CA SER A 62 -16.12 2.31 0.03
C SER A 62 -15.31 2.10 -1.25
N SER A 63 -14.84 3.16 -1.93
CA SER A 63 -14.00 3.03 -3.12
C SER A 63 -12.53 2.82 -2.74
N CYS A 64 -11.69 2.67 -3.77
CA CYS A 64 -10.28 2.41 -3.61
C CYS A 64 -9.47 3.33 -4.52
N TRP A 65 -9.09 4.47 -3.94
CA TRP A 65 -8.26 5.45 -4.62
C TRP A 65 -6.94 4.83 -5.10
N SER A 66 -6.69 4.90 -6.41
CA SER A 66 -5.62 4.15 -7.08
C SER A 66 -4.23 4.45 -6.52
N ARG A 67 -3.93 5.72 -6.28
CA ARG A 67 -2.64 6.13 -5.71
C ARG A 67 -2.48 5.71 -4.25
N GLY A 68 -3.55 5.68 -3.47
CA GLY A 68 -3.54 5.15 -2.10
C GLY A 68 -3.21 3.66 -2.08
N GLN A 69 -3.83 2.90 -2.98
CA GLN A 69 -3.50 1.49 -3.17
C GLN A 69 -2.03 1.29 -3.57
N ALA A 70 -1.55 2.10 -4.51
CA ALA A 70 -0.16 2.04 -4.97
C ALA A 70 0.85 2.38 -3.86
N TRP A 71 0.52 3.32 -2.95
CA TRP A 71 1.29 3.57 -1.73
C TRP A 71 1.38 2.37 -0.81
N GLY A 72 0.28 1.61 -0.66
CA GLY A 72 0.30 0.36 0.09
C GLY A 72 1.24 -0.67 -0.53
N ILE A 73 1.14 -0.90 -1.85
CA ILE A 73 1.99 -1.85 -2.59
C ILE A 73 3.47 -1.53 -2.34
N TYR A 74 3.89 -0.30 -2.64
CA TYR A 74 5.30 0.08 -2.53
C TYR A 74 5.74 0.22 -1.07
N GLY A 75 4.89 0.79 -0.22
CA GLY A 75 5.18 1.06 1.19
C GLY A 75 5.48 -0.20 1.99
N PHE A 76 4.69 -1.26 1.83
CA PHE A 76 4.94 -2.53 2.52
C PHE A 76 6.12 -3.31 1.93
N ALA A 77 6.36 -3.24 0.62
CA ALA A 77 7.57 -3.83 0.02
C ALA A 77 8.84 -3.16 0.58
N LEU A 78 8.89 -1.82 0.59
CA LEU A 78 9.99 -1.06 1.19
C LEU A 78 10.10 -1.28 2.70
N GLY A 79 8.97 -1.39 3.38
CA GLY A 79 8.92 -1.64 4.82
C GLY A 79 9.66 -2.93 5.18
N TYR A 80 9.50 -4.00 4.40
CA TYR A 80 10.23 -5.25 4.61
C TYR A 80 11.75 -5.04 4.48
N ALA A 81 12.20 -4.36 3.42
CA ALA A 81 13.61 -4.08 3.20
C ALA A 81 14.27 -3.34 4.38
N HIS A 82 13.49 -2.58 5.16
CA HIS A 82 13.97 -1.80 6.29
C HIS A 82 13.75 -2.47 7.67
N THR A 83 12.71 -3.29 7.82
CA THR A 83 12.27 -3.83 9.11
C THR A 83 12.46 -5.33 9.25
N GLY A 84 12.52 -6.08 8.15
CA GLY A 84 12.63 -7.54 8.14
C GLY A 84 11.35 -8.29 8.52
N ASP A 85 10.20 -7.62 8.63
CA ASP A 85 8.97 -8.27 9.08
C ASP A 85 8.30 -9.07 7.95
N ALA A 86 8.37 -10.41 8.05
CA ALA A 86 7.99 -11.34 7.00
C ALA A 86 6.52 -11.28 6.52
N TRP A 87 5.62 -10.61 7.25
CA TRP A 87 4.22 -10.43 6.82
C TRP A 87 4.07 -9.36 5.72
N GLN A 88 5.04 -8.44 5.58
CA GLN A 88 4.92 -7.28 4.70
C GLN A 88 4.98 -7.62 3.19
N PRO A 89 5.87 -8.51 2.71
CA PRO A 89 5.87 -8.91 1.30
C PRO A 89 4.55 -9.55 0.87
N GLU A 90 3.96 -10.39 1.74
CA GLU A 90 2.67 -11.02 1.49
C GLU A 90 1.55 -9.99 1.37
N LEU A 91 1.53 -9.02 2.28
CA LEU A 91 0.54 -7.94 2.24
C LEU A 91 0.69 -7.11 0.96
N SER A 92 1.91 -6.69 0.62
CA SER A 92 2.20 -5.97 -0.63
C SER A 92 1.71 -6.75 -1.86
N ARG A 93 1.93 -8.07 -1.90
CA ARG A 93 1.44 -8.96 -2.96
C ARG A 93 -0.09 -8.96 -3.08
N ARG A 94 -0.80 -9.07 -1.95
CA ARG A 94 -2.28 -9.02 -1.94
C ARG A 94 -2.80 -7.69 -2.48
N LEU A 95 -2.19 -6.57 -2.06
CA LEU A 95 -2.54 -5.24 -2.56
C LEU A 95 -2.26 -5.09 -4.06
N ALA A 96 -1.17 -5.68 -4.55
CA ALA A 96 -0.82 -5.70 -5.96
C ALA A 96 -1.84 -6.49 -6.79
N HIS A 97 -2.23 -7.69 -6.35
CA HIS A 97 -3.28 -8.46 -7.04
C HIS A 97 -4.60 -7.69 -7.12
N TYR A 98 -5.00 -7.01 -6.04
CA TYR A 98 -6.20 -6.17 -6.06
C TYR A 98 -6.13 -5.06 -7.13
N PHE A 99 -4.98 -4.39 -7.23
CA PHE A 99 -4.72 -3.32 -8.18
C PHE A 99 -4.69 -3.83 -9.62
N LEU A 100 -3.93 -4.90 -9.89
CA LEU A 100 -3.78 -5.48 -11.23
C LEU A 100 -5.10 -5.99 -11.79
N ASN A 101 -5.95 -6.61 -10.96
CA ASN A 101 -7.26 -7.11 -11.36
C ASN A 101 -8.28 -6.01 -11.74
N ARG A 102 -7.93 -4.73 -11.52
CA ARG A 102 -8.78 -3.56 -11.82
C ARG A 102 -8.14 -2.65 -12.87
N LEU A 103 -7.08 -3.11 -13.53
CA LEU A 103 -6.50 -2.38 -14.64
C LEU A 103 -7.37 -2.56 -15.90
N PRO A 104 -7.56 -1.50 -16.69
CA PRO A 104 -8.08 -1.60 -18.06
C PRO A 104 -7.07 -2.27 -19.00
N ASP A 105 -7.47 -2.50 -20.24
CA ASP A 105 -6.64 -3.12 -21.30
C ASP A 105 -5.34 -2.37 -21.61
N ASP A 106 -5.29 -1.05 -21.38
CA ASP A 106 -4.08 -0.23 -21.56
C ASP A 106 -3.13 -0.26 -20.35
N PHE A 107 -3.49 -1.00 -19.30
CA PHE A 107 -2.77 -1.13 -18.03
C PHE A 107 -2.57 0.16 -17.24
N ILE A 108 -3.28 1.25 -17.58
CA ILE A 108 -3.24 2.52 -16.85
C ILE A 108 -4.51 2.67 -16.02
N CYS A 109 -4.39 2.54 -14.70
CA CYS A 109 -5.54 2.67 -13.79
C CYS A 109 -6.27 4.01 -13.93
N TYR A 110 -7.58 3.97 -13.70
CA TYR A 110 -8.34 5.18 -13.38
C TYR A 110 -7.92 5.76 -12.04
N TRP A 111 -8.26 7.04 -11.80
CA TRP A 111 -7.91 7.72 -10.56
C TRP A 111 -8.48 7.04 -9.31
N ASP A 112 -9.61 6.34 -9.44
CA ASP A 112 -10.13 5.39 -8.45
C ASP A 112 -10.36 4.03 -9.11
N LEU A 113 -9.99 2.94 -8.43
CA LEU A 113 -10.02 1.58 -8.96
C LEU A 113 -11.44 0.99 -9.03
N ILE A 114 -12.46 1.73 -8.57
CA ILE A 114 -13.86 1.35 -8.79
C ILE A 114 -14.29 1.55 -10.25
N PHE A 115 -13.63 2.44 -10.99
CA PHE A 115 -14.03 2.79 -12.35
C PHE A 115 -13.53 1.79 -13.38
N THR A 116 -14.35 1.63 -14.40
CA THR A 116 -14.17 0.75 -15.56
C THR A 116 -14.14 1.57 -16.85
N ALA A 117 -13.95 0.89 -17.99
CA ALA A 117 -13.97 1.53 -19.32
C ALA A 117 -15.28 2.27 -19.61
N GLU A 118 -16.38 1.83 -19.00
CA GLU A 118 -17.73 2.37 -19.21
C GLU A 118 -17.97 3.71 -18.49
N ASP A 119 -17.19 3.99 -17.44
CA ASP A 119 -17.40 5.17 -16.58
C ASP A 119 -16.81 6.47 -17.14
N ASN A 120 -15.96 6.37 -18.18
CA ASN A 120 -15.31 7.50 -18.85
C ASN A 120 -14.62 8.51 -17.90
N GLN A 121 -13.87 7.99 -16.92
CA GLN A 121 -13.21 8.78 -15.88
C GLN A 121 -11.74 9.12 -16.21
N TYR A 122 -11.14 10.03 -15.44
CA TYR A 122 -9.72 10.37 -15.60
C TYR A 122 -8.78 9.21 -15.21
N ARG A 123 -7.63 9.13 -15.90
CA ARG A 123 -6.54 8.21 -15.56
C ARG A 123 -5.67 8.76 -14.43
N ASP A 124 -4.97 7.87 -13.73
CA ASP A 124 -3.89 8.23 -12.82
C ASP A 124 -2.60 7.47 -13.15
N THR A 125 -1.82 8.02 -14.08
CA THR A 125 -0.51 7.48 -14.47
C THR A 125 0.50 7.50 -13.33
N SER A 126 0.33 8.38 -12.32
CA SER A 126 1.20 8.40 -11.16
C SER A 126 1.02 7.15 -10.32
N ALA A 127 -0.23 6.72 -10.09
CA ALA A 127 -0.52 5.47 -9.38
C ALA A 127 0.08 4.26 -10.11
N ALA A 128 -0.01 4.20 -11.43
CA ALA A 128 0.63 3.15 -12.22
C ALA A 128 2.16 3.15 -12.05
N ALA A 129 2.82 4.32 -12.13
CA ALA A 129 4.27 4.43 -11.94
C ALA A 129 4.72 3.98 -10.55
N ILE A 130 3.97 4.35 -9.51
CA ILE A 130 4.23 3.93 -8.12
C ILE A 130 4.07 2.42 -7.97
N ALA A 131 2.98 1.86 -8.53
CA ALA A 131 2.71 0.43 -8.47
C ALA A 131 3.82 -0.37 -9.16
N VAL A 132 4.32 0.07 -10.32
CA VAL A 132 5.46 -0.54 -11.01
C VAL A 132 6.71 -0.53 -10.13
N CYS A 133 7.04 0.58 -9.48
CA CYS A 133 8.16 0.63 -8.53
C CYS A 133 7.95 -0.34 -7.35
N GLY A 134 6.74 -0.43 -6.82
CA GLY A 134 6.39 -1.36 -5.74
C GLY A 134 6.52 -2.82 -6.16
N LEU A 135 6.05 -3.17 -7.36
CA LEU A 135 6.21 -4.50 -7.95
C LEU A 135 7.68 -4.85 -8.16
N ALA A 136 8.47 -3.91 -8.70
CA ALA A 136 9.90 -4.09 -8.89
C ALA A 136 10.63 -4.31 -7.55
N GLU A 137 10.23 -3.62 -6.49
CA GLU A 137 10.76 -3.85 -5.14
C GLU A 137 10.35 -5.23 -4.60
N LEU A 138 9.08 -5.60 -4.74
CA LEU A 138 8.56 -6.91 -4.31
C LEU A 138 9.26 -8.08 -5.01
N LEU A 139 9.57 -7.95 -6.31
CA LEU A 139 10.29 -8.98 -7.08
C LEU A 139 11.71 -9.29 -6.53
N LYS A 140 12.33 -8.35 -5.83
CA LYS A 140 13.62 -8.58 -5.14
C LYS A 140 13.47 -9.46 -3.90
N LEU A 141 12.27 -9.48 -3.31
CA LEU A 141 11.97 -10.13 -2.03
C LEU A 141 11.39 -11.54 -2.19
N LEU A 142 10.68 -11.79 -3.29
CA LEU A 142 10.06 -13.09 -3.55
C LEU A 142 11.12 -14.14 -3.98
N PRO A 143 10.93 -15.43 -3.63
CA PRO A 143 11.79 -16.51 -4.14
C PRO A 143 11.80 -16.59 -5.68
N LEU A 144 12.90 -17.06 -6.27
CA LEU A 144 12.98 -17.29 -7.73
C LEU A 144 12.00 -18.37 -8.20
N THR A 145 11.62 -19.27 -7.29
CA THR A 145 10.69 -20.37 -7.52
C THR A 145 9.23 -19.99 -7.25
N ASP A 146 8.94 -18.74 -6.88
CA ASP A 146 7.56 -18.31 -6.62
C ASP A 146 6.76 -18.35 -7.93
N PRO A 147 5.64 -19.12 -7.99
CA PRO A 147 4.86 -19.28 -9.22
C PRO A 147 4.21 -17.96 -9.67
N MET A 148 3.99 -17.01 -8.76
CA MET A 148 3.38 -15.70 -9.03
C MET A 148 4.44 -14.63 -9.37
N ARG A 149 5.71 -15.01 -9.51
CA ARG A 149 6.81 -14.09 -9.87
C ARG A 149 6.89 -13.77 -11.37
N ARG A 150 6.30 -14.60 -12.22
CA ARG A 150 6.35 -14.41 -13.68
C ARG A 150 5.21 -13.48 -14.13
N PRO A 151 5.47 -12.61 -15.13
CA PRO A 151 4.48 -11.66 -15.65
C PRO A 151 3.27 -12.36 -16.27
#